data_AF-A0A3P1TDN7-F1
#
_entry.id   AF-A0A3P1TDN7-F1
#
_cell.length_a   1.000
_cell.length_b   1.000
_cell.length_c   1.000
_cell.angle_alpha   90.00
_cell.angle_beta   90.00
_cell.angle_gamma   90.00
#
_symmetry.space_group_name_H-M   'P 1'
#
loop_
_entity.id
_entity.type
_entity.pdbx_description
1 polymer ?
#
loop_
_entity_poly.entity_id
_entity_poly.type
_entity_poly.pdbx_seq_one_letter_code
_entity_poly.pdbx_strand_id
1 'polypeptide(L)'
;MALYRLSPAWRITPVGEDYELHGGDDARYLLEASTVARRLSAGEGITRDEVPAVEIGEFEQLRSAGVIGPVLETRSGTVALLGDPVPVEIGRHLVLERREVAGADLVVVVRHRSTHREILEQVRELERVHLYADISFHHTVSIGPLVIPHETPCIGCLYGRLQERWGDHRPAPQPAVVTEFGQLVSALLSTEVGRVLAGDTALVGRTIAWDLEQRRVVSERLLTVPICSYCQDFENQGVIPS
;
A
#
# COMPACT_ATOMS: atom_id res chain seq x y z
N MET A 1 -16.11 -3.27 0.28
CA MET A 1 -15.23 -3.48 -0.88
C MET A 1 -14.77 -2.15 -1.40
N ALA A 2 -13.53 -2.07 -1.89
CA ALA A 2 -12.98 -0.81 -2.39
C ALA A 2 -13.52 -0.49 -3.79
N LEU A 3 -13.83 0.79 -4.03
CA LEU A 3 -14.13 1.29 -5.38
C LEU A 3 -12.81 1.53 -6.11
N TYR A 4 -12.63 0.93 -7.28
CA TYR A 4 -11.45 1.15 -8.12
C TYR A 4 -11.75 2.12 -9.25
N ARG A 5 -10.79 2.98 -9.58
CA ARG A 5 -10.86 3.91 -10.71
C ARG A 5 -9.56 3.90 -11.49
N LEU A 6 -9.64 4.41 -12.72
CA LEU A 6 -8.47 4.68 -13.54
C LEU A 6 -7.53 5.63 -12.79
N SER A 7 -6.26 5.24 -12.70
CA SER A 7 -5.20 6.06 -12.14
C SER A 7 -5.02 7.32 -12.99
N PRO A 8 -4.77 8.51 -12.39
CA PRO A 8 -4.54 9.75 -13.14
C PRO A 8 -3.36 9.71 -14.10
N ALA A 9 -2.44 8.75 -13.92
CA ALA A 9 -1.31 8.52 -14.81
C ALA A 9 -1.71 7.87 -16.15
N TRP A 10 -2.94 7.36 -16.24
CA TRP A 10 -3.45 6.63 -17.39
C TRP A 10 -4.64 7.33 -18.03
N ARG A 11 -4.77 7.14 -19.34
CA ARG A 11 -5.96 7.51 -20.12
C ARG A 11 -6.47 6.26 -20.81
N ILE A 12 -7.78 6.17 -20.96
CA ILE A 12 -8.44 5.12 -21.71
C ILE A 12 -9.33 5.78 -22.76
N THR A 13 -9.27 5.30 -24.00
CA THR A 13 -10.05 5.85 -25.11
C THR A 13 -10.65 4.71 -25.95
N PRO A 14 -11.92 4.81 -26.38
CA PRO A 14 -12.52 3.81 -27.25
C PRO A 14 -11.87 3.85 -28.65
N VAL A 15 -11.59 2.68 -29.23
CA VAL A 15 -11.03 2.49 -30.57
C VAL A 15 -11.78 1.35 -31.26
N GLY A 16 -12.75 1.70 -32.11
CA GLY A 16 -13.65 0.70 -32.71
C GLY A 16 -14.58 0.11 -31.64
N GLU A 17 -14.55 -1.21 -31.48
CA GLU A 17 -15.27 -1.91 -30.40
C GLU A 17 -14.41 -2.03 -29.12
N ASP A 18 -13.09 -1.83 -29.24
CA ASP A 18 -12.09 -2.02 -28.19
C ASP A 18 -11.70 -0.72 -27.48
N TYR A 19 -10.75 -0.79 -26.55
CA TYR A 19 -10.24 0.35 -25.81
C TYR A 19 -8.71 0.41 -25.83
N GLU A 20 -8.15 1.60 -26.05
CA GLU A 20 -6.71 1.86 -25.96
C GLU A 20 -6.37 2.53 -24.61
N LEU A 21 -5.40 1.99 -23.89
CA LEU A 21 -4.82 2.54 -22.67
C LEU A 21 -3.50 3.24 -22.97
N HIS A 22 -3.33 4.45 -22.45
CA HIS A 22 -2.11 5.24 -22.59
C HIS A 22 -1.62 5.70 -21.23
N GLY A 23 -0.37 5.39 -20.89
CA GLY A 23 0.35 5.95 -19.75
C GLY A 23 1.60 6.66 -20.27
N GLY A 24 1.57 7.99 -20.34
CA GLY A 24 2.67 8.75 -20.95
C GLY A 24 2.81 8.49 -22.45
N ASP A 25 4.05 8.56 -22.97
CA ASP A 25 4.36 8.27 -24.39
C ASP A 25 5.04 6.89 -24.58
N ASP A 26 5.35 6.20 -23.48
CA ASP A 26 6.10 4.95 -23.45
C ASP A 26 5.26 3.72 -23.09
N ALA A 27 3.99 3.89 -22.69
CA ALA A 27 3.09 2.79 -22.36
C ALA A 27 1.78 2.88 -23.17
N ARG A 28 1.54 1.90 -24.05
CA ARG A 28 0.28 1.74 -24.80
C ARG A 28 -0.17 0.28 -24.84
N TYR A 29 -1.45 0.04 -24.57
CA TYR A 29 -2.05 -1.30 -24.55
C TYR A 29 -3.44 -1.27 -25.17
N LEU A 30 -3.81 -2.34 -25.87
CA LEU A 30 -5.17 -2.56 -26.36
C LEU A 30 -5.89 -3.49 -25.39
N LEU A 31 -7.11 -3.13 -25.01
CA LEU A 31 -8.04 -3.94 -24.23
C LEU A 31 -9.22 -4.30 -25.12
N GLU A 32 -9.62 -5.57 -25.05
CA GLU A 32 -10.87 -6.02 -25.66
C GLU A 32 -12.07 -5.34 -24.99
N ALA A 33 -13.20 -5.29 -25.70
CA ALA A 33 -14.43 -4.74 -25.16
C ALA A 33 -14.90 -5.50 -23.89
N SER A 34 -14.83 -4.86 -22.73
CA SER A 34 -15.23 -5.45 -21.45
C SER A 34 -16.11 -4.50 -20.63
N THR A 35 -16.81 -5.04 -19.62
CA THR A 35 -17.55 -4.24 -18.64
C THR A 35 -16.60 -3.31 -17.89
N VAL A 36 -15.43 -3.82 -17.49
CA VAL A 36 -14.38 -3.05 -16.82
C VAL A 36 -13.91 -1.88 -17.69
N ALA A 37 -13.47 -2.13 -18.92
CA ALA A 37 -12.95 -1.10 -19.82
C ALA A 37 -14.01 -0.02 -20.14
N ARG A 38 -15.26 -0.44 -20.40
CA ARG A 38 -16.38 0.48 -20.63
C ARG A 38 -16.60 1.42 -19.45
N ARG A 39 -16.68 0.90 -18.22
CA ARG A 39 -16.90 1.74 -17.03
C ARG A 39 -15.73 2.69 -16.78
N LEU A 40 -14.50 2.20 -16.87
CA LEU A 40 -13.31 3.03 -16.71
C LEU A 40 -13.26 4.16 -17.75
N SER A 41 -13.64 3.90 -19.00
CA SER A 41 -13.70 4.93 -20.06
C SER A 41 -14.78 5.98 -19.87
N ALA A 42 -15.89 5.61 -19.22
CA ALA A 42 -16.92 6.54 -18.80
C ALA A 42 -16.51 7.38 -17.56
N GLY A 43 -15.34 7.12 -16.98
CA GLY A 43 -14.90 7.73 -15.72
C GLY A 43 -15.61 7.17 -14.49
N GLU A 44 -16.32 6.05 -14.64
CA GLU A 44 -16.99 5.38 -13.55
C GLU A 44 -15.99 4.55 -12.73
N GLY A 45 -16.28 4.38 -11.44
CA GLY A 45 -15.57 3.40 -10.62
C GLY A 45 -16.23 2.03 -10.72
N ILE A 46 -15.48 0.98 -10.38
CA ILE A 46 -15.97 -0.39 -10.33
C ILE A 46 -15.47 -1.06 -9.05
N THR A 47 -16.33 -1.80 -8.36
CA THR A 47 -15.93 -2.68 -7.25
C THR A 47 -15.68 -4.09 -7.78
N ARG A 48 -14.85 -4.87 -7.08
CA ARG A 48 -14.44 -6.20 -7.54
C ARG A 48 -15.62 -7.19 -7.69
N ASP A 49 -16.67 -7.06 -6.89
CA ASP A 49 -17.90 -7.87 -6.95
C ASP A 49 -18.81 -7.51 -8.13
N GLU A 50 -18.65 -6.32 -8.70
CA GLU A 50 -19.33 -5.91 -9.92
C GLU A 50 -18.63 -6.43 -11.19
N VAL A 51 -17.42 -7.00 -11.06
CA VAL A 51 -16.64 -7.53 -12.19
C VAL A 51 -17.18 -8.92 -12.57
N PRO A 52 -17.60 -9.14 -13.83
CA PRO A 52 -17.98 -10.46 -14.30
C PRO A 52 -16.86 -11.48 -14.10
N ALA A 53 -17.18 -12.73 -13.73
CA ALA A 53 -16.18 -13.76 -13.44
C ALA A 53 -15.18 -14.00 -14.60
N VAL A 54 -15.63 -13.82 -15.85
CA VAL A 54 -14.78 -13.95 -17.04
C VAL A 54 -13.81 -12.77 -17.23
N GLU A 55 -14.10 -11.62 -16.62
CA GLU A 55 -13.30 -10.38 -16.70
C GLU A 55 -12.38 -10.18 -15.47
N ILE A 56 -12.45 -11.07 -14.47
CA ILE A 56 -11.69 -10.91 -13.22
C ILE A 56 -10.17 -10.91 -13.45
N GLY A 57 -9.71 -11.67 -14.45
CA GLY A 57 -8.31 -11.70 -14.86
C GLY A 57 -7.83 -10.34 -15.39
N GLU A 58 -8.64 -9.67 -16.22
CA GLU A 58 -8.35 -8.33 -16.72
C GLU A 58 -8.29 -7.32 -15.57
N PHE A 59 -9.28 -7.34 -14.67
CA PHE A 59 -9.30 -6.48 -13.49
C PHE A 59 -8.03 -6.61 -12.65
N GLU A 60 -7.60 -7.85 -12.36
CA GLU A 60 -6.38 -8.10 -11.59
C GLU A 60 -5.10 -7.68 -12.33
N GLN A 61 -5.05 -7.81 -13.65
CA GLN A 61 -3.94 -7.34 -14.47
C GLN A 61 -3.84 -5.81 -14.45
N LEU A 62 -4.95 -5.10 -14.66
CA LEU A 62 -5.01 -3.64 -14.60
C LEU A 62 -4.61 -3.11 -13.22
N ARG A 63 -5.09 -3.76 -12.15
CA ARG A 63 -4.71 -3.43 -10.77
C ARG A 63 -3.23 -3.66 -10.53
N SER A 64 -2.69 -4.81 -10.92
CA SER A 64 -1.27 -5.17 -10.73
C SER A 64 -0.33 -4.27 -11.55
N ALA A 65 -0.77 -3.80 -12.71
CA ALA A 65 -0.04 -2.86 -13.55
C ALA A 65 -0.08 -1.41 -12.99
N GLY A 66 -0.98 -1.12 -12.05
CA GLY A 66 -1.22 0.23 -11.53
C GLY A 66 -2.01 1.12 -12.50
N VAL A 67 -2.74 0.52 -13.44
CA VAL A 67 -3.65 1.22 -14.35
C VAL A 67 -4.90 1.66 -13.61
N ILE A 68 -5.40 0.81 -12.71
CA ILE A 68 -6.47 1.14 -11.77
C ILE A 68 -5.95 1.10 -10.34
N GLY A 69 -6.52 1.94 -9.49
CA GLY A 69 -6.23 1.99 -8.07
C GLY A 69 -7.51 2.16 -7.26
N PRO A 70 -7.51 1.73 -5.99
CA PRO A 70 -8.63 1.98 -5.11
C PRO A 70 -8.75 3.48 -4.83
N VAL A 71 -9.99 3.92 -4.61
CA VAL A 71 -10.31 5.29 -4.21
C VAL A 71 -10.52 5.31 -2.70
N LEU A 72 -9.82 6.20 -2.02
CA LEU A 72 -10.08 6.52 -0.62
C LEU A 72 -10.87 7.82 -0.54
N GLU A 73 -11.92 7.81 0.27
CA GLU A 73 -12.62 9.04 0.64
C GLU A 73 -11.70 9.93 1.48
N THR A 74 -11.73 11.25 1.25
CA THR A 74 -11.06 12.21 2.11
C THR A 74 -11.63 12.15 3.52
N ARG A 75 -10.76 12.15 4.54
CA ARG A 75 -11.16 11.99 5.96
C ARG A 75 -10.76 13.19 6.82
N SER A 76 -11.32 13.25 8.03
CA SER A 76 -11.11 14.31 9.02
C SER A 76 -9.67 14.47 9.50
N GLY A 77 -8.82 13.45 9.32
CA GLY A 77 -7.39 13.52 9.55
C GLY A 77 -6.89 12.80 10.80
N THR A 78 -7.73 11.98 11.43
CA THR A 78 -7.40 11.32 12.71
C THR A 78 -6.61 10.03 12.50
N VAL A 79 -5.62 9.79 13.35
CA VAL A 79 -4.65 8.70 13.17
C VAL A 79 -4.47 7.89 14.45
N ALA A 80 -4.44 6.58 14.34
CA ALA A 80 -3.97 5.71 15.41
C ALA A 80 -2.56 5.19 15.10
N LEU A 81 -1.77 4.94 16.14
CA LEU A 81 -0.45 4.31 16.01
C LEU A 81 -0.56 2.88 16.55
N LEU A 82 -0.02 1.91 15.82
CA LEU A 82 0.00 0.49 16.19
C LEU A 82 1.39 -0.08 15.94
N GLY A 83 1.76 -1.16 16.63
CA GLY A 83 3.10 -1.75 16.52
C GLY A 83 4.04 -1.23 17.61
N ASP A 84 5.28 -0.93 17.22
CA ASP A 84 6.28 -0.41 18.13
C ASP A 84 5.96 1.03 18.59
N PRO A 85 6.31 1.39 19.84
CA PRO A 85 6.26 2.77 20.28
C PRO A 85 7.14 3.68 19.40
N VAL A 86 6.57 4.80 18.95
CA VAL A 86 7.33 5.82 18.20
C VAL A 86 8.41 6.43 19.12
N PRO A 87 9.69 6.41 18.73
CA PRO A 87 10.78 7.03 19.49
C PRO A 87 10.56 8.52 19.75
N VAL A 88 11.08 9.04 20.86
CA VAL A 88 10.87 10.44 21.26
C VAL A 88 11.43 11.44 20.24
N GLU A 89 12.53 11.07 19.58
CA GLU A 89 13.23 11.86 18.57
C GLU A 89 12.32 12.17 17.37
N ILE A 90 11.48 11.20 17.00
CA ILE A 90 10.48 11.29 15.94
C ILE A 90 9.17 11.86 16.49
N GLY A 91 8.69 11.31 17.62
CA GLY A 91 7.39 11.62 18.20
C GLY A 91 7.21 13.10 18.56
N ARG A 92 8.28 13.80 18.96
CA ARG A 92 8.24 15.24 19.27
C ARG A 92 7.93 16.14 18.07
N HIS A 93 8.21 15.66 16.86
CA HIS A 93 8.02 16.40 15.60
C HIS A 93 6.87 15.84 14.77
N LEU A 94 6.27 14.73 15.19
CA LEU A 94 5.22 14.04 14.46
C LEU A 94 3.88 14.74 14.72
N VAL A 95 3.45 15.54 13.75
CA VAL A 95 2.21 16.32 13.82
C VAL A 95 1.06 15.47 13.27
N LEU A 96 0.33 14.81 14.17
CA LEU A 96 -0.84 13.96 13.85
C LEU A 96 -1.92 14.15 14.92
N GLU A 97 -3.19 14.23 14.53
CA GLU A 97 -4.31 14.15 15.49
C GLU A 97 -4.51 12.68 15.90
N ARG A 98 -4.15 12.33 17.14
CA ARG A 98 -4.14 10.94 17.59
C ARG A 98 -5.47 10.48 18.17
N ARG A 99 -5.90 9.28 17.82
CA ARG A 99 -7.04 8.56 18.41
C ARG A 99 -6.73 7.08 18.63
N GLU A 100 -7.59 6.43 19.40
CA GLU A 100 -7.63 4.97 19.49
C GLU A 100 -7.99 4.35 18.13
N VAL A 101 -7.49 3.14 17.85
CA VAL A 101 -7.68 2.42 16.57
C VAL A 101 -9.15 2.36 16.14
N ALA A 102 -10.06 2.15 17.09
CA ALA A 102 -11.49 2.03 16.79
C ALA A 102 -12.09 3.31 16.17
N GLY A 103 -11.55 4.49 16.48
CA GLY A 103 -12.07 5.79 16.08
C GLY A 103 -11.14 6.62 15.19
N ALA A 104 -10.08 6.02 14.65
CA ALA A 104 -9.15 6.68 13.73
C ALA A 104 -9.53 6.47 12.26
N ASP A 105 -9.25 7.48 11.44
CA ASP A 105 -9.44 7.41 9.97
C ASP A 105 -8.36 6.58 9.28
N LEU A 106 -7.14 6.60 9.82
CA LEU A 106 -5.98 5.85 9.35
C LEU A 106 -5.23 5.23 10.54
N VAL A 107 -4.74 4.01 10.40
CA VAL A 107 -3.79 3.40 11.34
C VAL A 107 -2.38 3.47 10.74
N VAL A 108 -1.40 3.98 11.46
CA VAL A 108 0.01 3.88 11.08
C VAL A 108 0.65 2.77 11.88
N VAL A 109 1.07 1.71 11.18
CA VAL A 109 1.76 0.57 11.78
C VAL A 109 3.25 0.85 11.76
N VAL A 110 3.83 1.06 12.94
CA VAL A 110 5.23 1.43 13.12
C VAL A 110 6.04 0.19 13.48
N ARG A 111 7.16 -0.01 12.78
CA ARG A 111 8.20 -0.96 13.16
C ARG A 111 9.49 -0.23 13.47
N HIS A 112 10.08 -0.53 14.62
CA HIS A 112 11.32 0.05 15.12
C HIS A 112 12.21 -1.02 15.76
N ARG A 113 11.69 -1.77 16.73
CA ARG A 113 12.45 -2.75 17.54
C ARG A 113 11.94 -4.17 17.40
N SER A 114 10.70 -4.33 16.97
CA SER A 114 10.12 -5.64 16.72
C SER A 114 10.65 -6.27 15.45
N THR A 115 10.60 -7.60 15.38
CA THR A 115 10.76 -8.32 14.12
C THR A 115 9.52 -8.09 13.23
N HIS A 116 9.61 -8.37 11.93
CA HIS A 116 8.44 -8.27 11.05
C HIS A 116 7.34 -9.24 11.47
N ARG A 117 7.71 -10.44 11.94
CA ARG A 117 6.75 -11.41 12.47
C ARG A 117 5.99 -10.86 13.69
N GLU A 118 6.68 -10.25 14.65
CA GLU A 118 6.04 -9.65 15.83
C GLU A 118 5.06 -8.52 15.44
N ILE A 119 5.38 -7.73 14.41
CA ILE A 119 4.45 -6.73 13.87
C ILE A 119 3.26 -7.39 13.17
N LEU A 120 3.51 -8.42 12.35
CA LEU A 120 2.47 -9.16 11.65
C LEU A 120 1.44 -9.74 12.63
N GLU A 121 1.92 -10.30 13.76
CA GLU A 121 1.05 -10.84 14.81
C GLU A 121 0.14 -9.77 15.44
N GLN A 122 0.59 -8.51 15.52
CA GLN A 122 -0.21 -7.40 16.05
C GLN A 122 -1.25 -6.86 15.07
N VAL A 123 -1.04 -7.02 13.76
CA VAL A 123 -1.91 -6.45 12.72
C VAL A 123 -2.75 -7.49 11.98
N ARG A 124 -2.64 -8.77 12.35
CA ARG A 124 -3.31 -9.89 11.67
C ARG A 124 -4.84 -9.82 11.65
N GLU A 125 -5.44 -9.09 12.61
CA GLU A 125 -6.89 -8.90 12.76
C GLU A 125 -7.30 -7.44 12.49
N LEU A 126 -6.41 -6.64 11.89
CA LEU A 126 -6.64 -5.22 11.67
C LEU A 126 -7.53 -4.99 10.43
N GLU A 127 -8.80 -4.66 10.68
CA GLU A 127 -9.81 -4.35 9.64
C GLU A 127 -9.90 -2.86 9.30
N ARG A 128 -8.79 -2.13 9.39
CA ARG A 128 -8.70 -0.70 9.10
C ARG A 128 -7.69 -0.44 7.99
N VAL A 129 -7.94 0.60 7.19
CA VAL A 129 -6.91 1.11 6.26
C VAL A 129 -5.71 1.51 7.08
N HIS A 130 -4.53 1.02 6.68
CA HIS A 130 -3.32 1.24 7.46
C HIS A 130 -2.08 1.45 6.60
N LEU A 131 -1.19 2.32 7.05
CA LEU A 131 0.07 2.64 6.42
C LEU A 131 1.21 2.02 7.22
N TYR A 132 2.06 1.22 6.59
CA TYR A 132 3.25 0.67 7.24
C TYR A 132 4.41 1.68 7.22
N ALA A 133 5.11 1.80 8.34
CA ALA A 133 6.27 2.67 8.52
C ALA A 133 7.37 1.91 9.26
N ASP A 134 8.44 1.55 8.55
CA ASP A 134 9.60 0.87 9.10
C ASP A 134 10.76 1.87 9.30
N ILE A 135 11.09 2.10 10.57
CA ILE A 135 12.16 2.97 11.06
C ILE A 135 13.23 2.15 11.80
N SER A 136 13.34 0.86 11.48
CA SER A 136 14.27 -0.08 12.15
C SER A 136 15.64 -0.20 11.47
N PHE A 137 15.78 0.29 10.23
CA PHE A 137 17.03 0.20 9.48
C PHE A 137 18.04 1.27 9.91
N HIS A 138 19.32 1.02 9.66
CA HIS A 138 20.41 1.88 10.12
C HIS A 138 20.21 3.36 9.76
N HIS A 139 20.09 3.73 8.48
CA HIS A 139 19.88 5.10 8.00
C HIS A 139 18.69 5.23 7.04
N THR A 140 17.87 4.17 6.95
CA THR A 140 16.78 4.08 5.97
C THR A 140 15.43 4.10 6.65
N VAL A 141 14.51 4.93 6.16
CA VAL A 141 13.08 4.83 6.50
C VAL A 141 12.34 4.22 5.32
N SER A 142 11.51 3.23 5.57
CA SER A 142 10.61 2.66 4.55
C SER A 142 9.16 2.99 4.90
N ILE A 143 8.43 3.60 3.97
CA ILE A 143 7.01 3.93 4.11
C ILE A 143 6.21 3.17 3.04
N GLY A 144 5.08 2.63 3.45
CA GLY A 144 4.27 1.71 2.66
C GLY A 144 4.55 0.24 3.01
N PRO A 145 3.65 -0.68 2.63
CA PRO A 145 2.46 -0.44 1.81
C PRO A 145 1.37 0.35 2.55
N LEU A 146 0.58 1.10 1.79
CA LEU A 146 -0.76 1.48 2.20
C LEU A 146 -1.68 0.29 1.95
N VAL A 147 -2.24 -0.24 3.03
CA VAL A 147 -3.04 -1.45 3.04
C VAL A 147 -4.51 -1.08 3.19
N ILE A 148 -5.29 -1.46 2.20
CA ILE A 148 -6.73 -1.65 2.29
C ILE A 148 -6.96 -3.13 2.62
N PRO A 149 -7.59 -3.45 3.77
CA PRO A 149 -7.80 -4.83 4.22
C PRO A 149 -8.37 -5.72 3.13
N HIS A 150 -7.81 -6.93 2.99
CA HIS A 150 -8.17 -7.97 2.02
C HIS A 150 -8.15 -7.60 0.52
N GLU A 151 -7.92 -6.34 0.16
CA GLU A 151 -7.99 -5.82 -1.22
C GLU A 151 -6.59 -5.61 -1.83
N THR A 152 -5.62 -5.31 -0.97
CA THR A 152 -4.28 -4.87 -1.38
C THR A 152 -3.19 -5.70 -0.70
N PRO A 153 -1.97 -5.76 -1.28
CA PRO A 153 -0.86 -6.46 -0.65
C PRO A 153 -0.57 -5.90 0.75
N CYS A 154 -0.61 -6.75 1.76
CA CYS A 154 -0.48 -6.36 3.17
C CYS A 154 0.96 -6.49 3.70
N ILE A 155 1.15 -6.18 4.99
CA ILE A 155 2.43 -6.36 5.70
C ILE A 155 2.87 -7.83 5.71
N GLY A 156 1.94 -8.79 5.71
CA GLY A 156 2.27 -10.22 5.57
C GLY A 156 2.84 -10.59 4.20
N CYS A 157 2.33 -9.98 3.12
CA CYS A 157 2.90 -10.13 1.78
C CYS A 157 4.33 -9.56 1.71
N LEU A 158 4.56 -8.41 2.35
CA LEU A 158 5.90 -7.82 2.49
C LEU A 158 6.82 -8.76 3.28
N TYR A 159 6.37 -9.24 4.44
CA TYR A 159 7.13 -10.15 5.29
C TYR A 159 7.56 -11.41 4.54
N GLY A 160 6.68 -12.07 3.79
CA GLY A 160 7.03 -13.25 2.99
C GLY A 160 8.23 -13.00 2.07
N ARG A 161 8.23 -11.87 1.36
CA ARG A 161 9.33 -11.46 0.47
C ARG A 161 10.62 -11.14 1.23
N LEU A 162 10.52 -10.45 2.37
CA LEU A 162 11.68 -10.09 3.18
C LEU A 162 12.30 -11.33 3.82
N GLN A 163 11.48 -12.25 4.32
CA GLN A 163 11.90 -13.47 4.97
C GLN A 163 12.72 -14.36 4.03
N GLU A 164 12.26 -14.54 2.79
CA GLU A 164 12.98 -15.33 1.78
C GLU A 164 14.34 -14.72 1.41
N ARG A 165 14.45 -13.38 1.41
CA ARG A 165 15.64 -12.68 0.93
C ARG A 165 16.66 -12.37 2.02
N TRP A 166 16.20 -12.01 3.21
CA TRP A 166 16.99 -11.41 4.28
C TRP A 166 16.74 -12.01 5.67
N GLY A 167 15.72 -12.84 5.84
CA GLY A 167 15.30 -13.36 7.15
C GLY A 167 14.60 -12.32 8.03
N ASP A 168 14.35 -12.66 9.29
CA ASP A 168 13.63 -11.82 10.26
C ASP A 168 14.46 -11.58 11.53
N HIS A 169 15.53 -10.80 11.38
CA HIS A 169 16.42 -10.45 12.47
C HIS A 169 15.86 -9.32 13.33
N ARG A 170 16.17 -9.37 14.63
CA ARG A 170 15.83 -8.29 15.56
C ARG A 170 16.62 -7.02 15.20
N PRO A 171 15.95 -5.88 15.01
CA PRO A 171 16.61 -4.60 14.75
C PRO A 171 17.59 -4.15 15.83
N ALA A 172 18.46 -3.22 15.45
CA ALA A 172 19.26 -2.48 16.42
C ALA A 172 18.35 -1.64 17.34
N PRO A 173 18.63 -1.52 18.66
CA PRO A 173 17.75 -0.79 19.58
C PRO A 173 17.63 0.73 19.34
N GLN A 174 18.63 1.31 18.68
CA GLN A 174 18.76 2.73 18.38
C GLN A 174 19.44 2.92 17.01
N PRO A 175 18.71 2.72 15.90
CA PRO A 175 19.26 2.95 14.57
C PRO A 175 19.46 4.46 14.31
N ALA A 176 20.45 4.81 13.49
CA ALA A 176 20.78 6.20 13.14
C ALA A 176 19.59 6.96 12.49
N VAL A 177 18.71 6.25 11.77
CA VAL A 177 17.49 6.81 11.18
C VAL A 177 16.60 7.49 12.23
N VAL A 178 16.63 7.00 13.47
CA VAL A 178 15.91 7.57 14.61
C VAL A 178 16.72 8.65 15.30
N THR A 179 17.98 8.36 15.66
CA THR A 179 18.79 9.23 16.53
C THR A 179 19.36 10.45 15.79
N GLU A 180 19.75 10.29 14.53
CA GLU A 180 20.39 11.35 13.74
C GLU A 180 19.39 12.03 12.80
N PHE A 181 18.42 11.28 12.28
CA PHE A 181 17.50 11.77 11.25
C PHE A 181 16.04 11.92 11.71
N GLY A 182 15.76 11.80 13.01
CA GLY A 182 14.40 11.73 13.55
C GLY A 182 13.46 12.85 13.09
N GLN A 183 13.93 14.10 12.98
CA GLN A 183 13.11 15.22 12.50
C GLN A 183 12.70 15.06 11.03
N LEU A 184 13.62 14.59 10.17
CA LEU A 184 13.35 14.36 8.75
C LEU A 184 12.37 13.18 8.59
N VAL A 185 12.56 12.11 9.36
CA VAL A 185 11.63 10.98 9.39
C VAL A 185 10.22 11.42 9.79
N SER A 186 10.08 12.26 10.82
CA SER A 186 8.78 12.81 11.21
C SER A 186 8.12 13.61 10.10
N ALA A 187 8.90 14.45 9.39
CA ALA A 187 8.37 15.24 8.28
C ALA A 187 7.89 14.35 7.12
N LEU A 188 8.65 13.31 6.78
CA LEU A 188 8.26 12.34 5.75
C LEU A 188 6.98 11.60 6.16
N LEU A 189 6.91 11.08 7.39
CA LEU A 189 5.74 10.37 7.89
C LEU A 189 4.51 11.27 7.95
N SER A 190 4.61 12.47 8.52
CA SER A 190 3.49 13.42 8.56
C SER A 190 2.99 13.79 7.16
N THR A 191 3.90 13.95 6.20
CA THR A 191 3.55 14.27 4.81
C THR A 191 2.79 13.12 4.16
N GLU A 192 3.32 11.90 4.23
CA GLU A 192 2.68 10.73 3.61
C GLU A 192 1.33 10.41 4.27
N VAL A 193 1.24 10.51 5.60
CA VAL A 193 -0.04 10.37 6.31
C VAL A 193 -1.05 11.42 5.87
N GLY A 194 -0.65 12.69 5.74
CA GLY A 194 -1.52 13.76 5.26
C GLY A 194 -2.03 13.52 3.83
N ARG A 195 -1.16 13.01 2.94
CA ARG A 195 -1.53 12.63 1.57
C ARG A 195 -2.55 11.49 1.56
N VAL A 196 -2.32 10.44 2.35
CA VAL A 196 -3.26 9.31 2.45
C VAL A 196 -4.62 9.77 2.97
N LEU A 197 -4.66 10.62 4.00
CA LEU A 197 -5.90 11.20 4.53
C LEU A 197 -6.63 12.09 3.52
N ALA A 198 -5.88 12.70 2.59
CA ALA A 198 -6.42 13.45 1.45
C ALA A 198 -6.95 12.54 0.32
N GLY A 199 -6.80 11.22 0.44
CA GLY A 199 -7.26 10.23 -0.55
C GLY A 199 -6.17 9.72 -1.49
N ASP A 200 -4.89 10.07 -1.27
CA ASP A 200 -3.78 9.58 -2.09
C ASP A 200 -3.52 8.09 -1.84
N THR A 201 -3.57 7.30 -2.92
CA THR A 201 -3.35 5.85 -2.90
C THR A 201 -2.05 5.41 -3.57
N ALA A 202 -1.09 6.32 -3.79
CA ALA A 202 0.18 6.03 -4.46
C ALA A 202 1.05 4.96 -3.78
N LEU A 203 0.85 4.72 -2.47
CA LEU A 203 1.55 3.68 -1.69
C LEU A 203 0.81 2.33 -1.65
N VAL A 204 -0.34 2.19 -2.33
CA VAL A 204 -1.00 0.89 -2.48
C VAL A 204 -0.12 -0.05 -3.29
N GLY A 205 0.17 -1.23 -2.73
CA GLY A 205 1.03 -2.23 -3.38
C GLY A 205 2.46 -1.72 -3.63
N ARG A 206 2.94 -0.77 -2.83
CA ARG A 206 4.27 -0.16 -3.01
C ARG A 206 4.91 0.18 -1.69
N THR A 207 6.23 0.02 -1.62
CA THR A 207 7.06 0.59 -0.56
C THR A 207 8.02 1.61 -1.15
N ILE A 208 8.29 2.67 -0.40
CA ILE A 208 9.34 3.64 -0.71
C ILE A 208 10.34 3.63 0.43
N ALA A 209 11.59 3.34 0.11
CA ALA A 209 12.70 3.38 1.04
C ALA A 209 13.57 4.61 0.75
N TRP A 210 13.74 5.48 1.74
CA TRP A 210 14.66 6.62 1.70
C TRP A 210 15.89 6.28 2.54
N ASP A 211 17.02 6.11 1.87
CA ASP A 211 18.34 6.12 2.48
C ASP A 211 18.73 7.58 2.73
N LEU A 212 18.70 7.99 4.00
CA LEU A 212 18.90 9.38 4.42
C LEU A 212 20.37 9.78 4.44
N GLU A 213 21.28 8.79 4.53
CA GLU A 213 22.72 9.01 4.50
C GLU A 213 23.21 9.24 3.06
N GLN A 214 22.81 8.37 2.13
CA GLN A 214 23.21 8.43 0.72
C GLN A 214 22.26 9.25 -0.15
N ARG A 215 21.13 9.71 0.41
CA ARG A 215 20.08 10.47 -0.30
C ARG A 215 19.50 9.68 -1.49
N ARG A 216 19.36 8.37 -1.33
CA ARG A 216 18.80 7.49 -2.35
C ARG A 216 17.36 7.16 -2.04
N VAL A 217 16.53 7.15 -3.07
CA VAL A 217 15.13 6.73 -2.97
C VAL A 217 14.94 5.51 -3.84
N VAL A 218 14.44 4.44 -3.23
CA VAL A 218 14.09 3.20 -3.93
C VAL A 218 12.59 3.01 -3.78
N SER A 219 11.93 2.76 -4.91
CA SER A 219 10.52 2.41 -4.94
C SER A 219 10.37 0.97 -5.40
N GLU A 220 9.74 0.13 -4.58
CA GLU A 220 9.50 -1.27 -4.92
C GLU A 220 8.01 -1.56 -4.98
N ARG A 221 7.60 -2.30 -6.02
CA ARG A 221 6.26 -2.88 -6.08
C ARG A 221 6.17 -4.06 -5.13
N LEU A 222 5.03 -4.17 -4.46
CA LEU A 222 4.66 -5.30 -3.61
C LEU A 222 3.48 -6.01 -4.28
N LEU A 223 3.59 -7.32 -4.42
CA LEU A 223 2.53 -8.16 -4.98
C LEU A 223 1.85 -8.92 -3.85
N THR A 224 0.56 -9.23 -4.04
CA THR A 224 -0.16 -10.09 -3.11
C THR A 224 0.42 -11.50 -3.20
N VAL A 225 0.83 -12.06 -2.07
CA VAL A 225 1.31 -13.44 -2.00
C VAL A 225 0.10 -14.38 -2.01
N PRO A 226 0.01 -15.39 -2.90
CA PRO A 226 -1.16 -16.25 -3.04
C PRO A 226 -1.55 -17.00 -1.76
N ILE A 227 -0.59 -17.27 -0.87
CA ILE A 227 -0.77 -18.00 0.40
C ILE A 227 -0.81 -17.09 1.63
N CYS A 228 -1.05 -15.78 1.46
CA CYS A 228 -1.07 -14.86 2.57
C CYS A 228 -2.36 -14.98 3.41
N SER A 229 -2.25 -15.49 4.63
CA SER A 229 -3.41 -15.71 5.54
C SER A 229 -4.25 -14.46 5.86
N TYR A 230 -3.72 -13.26 5.65
CA TYR A 230 -4.47 -12.00 5.82
C TYR A 230 -5.23 -11.60 4.54
N CYS A 231 -4.65 -11.86 3.36
CA CYS A 231 -5.29 -11.53 2.09
C CYS A 231 -6.16 -12.68 1.54
N GLN A 232 -6.00 -13.91 2.05
CA GLN A 232 -6.58 -15.14 1.50
C GLN A 232 -8.06 -15.37 1.78
N ASP A 233 -8.72 -14.57 2.61
CA ASP A 233 -10.19 -14.66 2.75
C ASP A 233 -10.92 -14.29 1.44
N PHE A 234 -10.20 -13.84 0.40
CA PHE A 234 -10.65 -13.94 -0.98
C PHE A 234 -10.22 -15.29 -1.59
N GLU A 235 -11.15 -16.25 -1.67
CA GLU A 235 -10.98 -17.50 -2.41
C GLU A 235 -10.58 -17.19 -3.86
N ASN A 236 -9.28 -17.24 -4.12
CA ASN A 236 -8.77 -17.40 -5.46
C ASN A 236 -8.98 -18.88 -5.79
N GLN A 237 -9.96 -19.23 -6.63
CA GLN A 237 -10.08 -20.58 -7.21
C GLN A 237 -8.94 -20.88 -8.21
N GLY A 238 -7.76 -20.29 -8.00
CA GLY A 238 -6.54 -20.48 -8.76
C GLY A 238 -6.06 -21.92 -8.60
N VAL A 239 -6.66 -22.80 -9.40
CA VAL A 239 -6.24 -24.17 -9.63
C VAL A 239 -4.73 -24.18 -9.82
N ILE A 240 -4.01 -24.88 -8.94
CA ILE A 240 -2.66 -25.34 -9.25
C ILE A 240 -2.84 -26.57 -10.15
N PRO A 241 -2.36 -26.54 -11.41
CA PRO A 241 -2.51 -27.68 -12.29
C PRO A 241 -1.73 -28.88 -11.75
N SER A 242 -2.39 -30.04 -11.80
CA SER A 242 -1.78 -31.31 -12.15
C SER A 242 -2.25 -31.71 -13.53
#